data_AF-A0A7X2V4R8-F1
#
_entry.id   AF-A0A7X2V4R8-F1
#
_cell.length_a   1.000
_cell.length_b   1.000
_cell.length_c   1.000
_cell.angle_alpha   90.00
_cell.angle_beta   90.00
_cell.angle_gamma   90.00
#
_symmetry.space_group_name_H-M   'P 1'
#
loop_
_entity.id
_entity.type
_entity.pdbx_description
1 polymer ?
#
loop_
_entity_poly.entity_id
_entity_poly.type
_entity_poly.pdbx_seq_one_letter_code
_entity_poly.pdbx_strand_id
1 'polypeptide(L)'
;MAAPAKNYLKELVEELKDPDKDIRYSAVMEIVELGEEEDLEMNLLSLEWLAEEAASAFPKTGYEWDDPSFHLVDFVTNFRFAELAEKLAEQYAGYSLSAREAVITYISTFKGLEERIYRLIEQDLTEGREFPMLALLDQPHLARRLVENSLHLLDNDAQKETLYELLSLSLDRGLMEVYRPEFVTPLLAGDYEKKRALYKGYEKDYALAYVYGSWKDTYLSIRGDMCILLSLMEYYFDEQMKAFAEEALQFKDRLIRMSAVIALLKKGFPADQAVLQECAENPETCEPFYLELIRIKKEDWFPIKENRQEAFARSHLFRHAVHLHGFVPEELSIQEKVEIQEEEITFRYYLAAVKEEGSLRPAWIGGYPLHEGDDLPFCREETHILEEDYRSAEKHVKEFLDGTRKMLEYEANKVHYVSKPRVSRWYYILYPVLAYRIFQAASSQDPVYIGLTSLLFILVTGTHLYQWKFRRQKVELTGTELRYTERGRHYAVKLNEIGEITIERAGIGSRLFDAFSKKVAVYDKKGTAVMKFPLNAVNYEDFVFVAETATEHLEEQPKIEMPE
;
A
#
# COMPACT_ATOMS: atom_id res chain seq x y z
N MET A 1 -11.08 -23.19 8.60
CA MET A 1 -10.45 -24.44 9.12
C MET A 1 -10.51 -24.39 10.66
N ALA A 2 -9.91 -25.31 11.42
CA ALA A 2 -9.88 -25.18 12.89
C ALA A 2 -8.93 -24.03 13.28
N ALA A 3 -9.32 -23.19 14.24
CA ALA A 3 -8.46 -22.14 14.80
C ALA A 3 -7.06 -22.68 15.16
N PRO A 4 -5.96 -21.92 14.92
CA PRO A 4 -4.63 -22.35 15.30
C PRO A 4 -4.61 -22.66 16.80
N ALA A 5 -4.04 -23.81 17.14
CA ALA A 5 -3.96 -24.22 18.54
C ALA A 5 -3.16 -23.15 19.30
N LYS A 6 -3.68 -22.65 20.43
CA LYS A 6 -3.01 -21.63 21.27
C LYS A 6 -1.52 -21.94 21.57
N ASN A 7 -1.14 -23.21 21.58
CA ASN A 7 0.25 -23.65 21.75
C ASN A 7 1.15 -23.26 20.58
N TYR A 8 0.65 -23.29 19.35
CA TYR A 8 1.42 -22.92 18.16
C TYR A 8 1.72 -21.41 18.15
N LEU A 9 0.73 -20.57 18.43
CA LEU A 9 0.96 -19.12 18.58
C LEU A 9 1.93 -18.80 19.72
N LYS A 10 1.92 -19.62 20.78
CA LYS A 10 2.90 -19.48 21.87
C LYS A 10 4.31 -19.81 21.42
N GLU A 11 4.49 -20.85 20.63
CA GLU A 11 5.80 -21.21 20.06
C GLU A 11 6.33 -20.07 19.19
N LEU A 12 5.50 -19.51 18.29
CA LEU A 12 5.86 -18.36 17.47
C LEU A 12 6.28 -17.13 18.30
N VAL A 13 5.55 -16.80 19.36
CA VAL A 13 5.91 -15.67 20.24
C VAL A 13 7.24 -15.92 20.97
N GLU A 14 7.56 -17.14 21.35
CA GLU A 14 8.87 -17.47 21.94
C GLU A 14 9.99 -17.37 20.90
N GLU A 15 9.75 -17.81 19.67
CA GLU A 15 10.70 -17.67 18.55
C GLU A 15 10.95 -16.20 18.18
N LEU A 16 9.92 -15.35 18.23
CA LEU A 16 10.06 -13.90 18.06
C LEU A 16 10.94 -13.25 19.15
N LYS A 17 11.11 -13.88 20.31
CA LYS A 17 11.97 -13.41 21.39
C LYS A 17 13.39 -14.01 21.32
N ASP A 18 13.64 -14.92 20.38
CA ASP A 18 14.94 -15.56 20.23
C ASP A 18 16.01 -14.51 19.85
N PRO A 19 17.24 -14.56 20.41
CA PRO A 19 18.32 -13.67 20.00
C PRO A 19 18.76 -13.84 18.54
N ASP A 20 18.54 -15.00 17.92
CA ASP A 20 18.88 -15.27 16.53
C ASP A 20 17.88 -14.60 15.56
N LYS A 21 18.41 -13.79 14.64
CA LYS A 21 17.60 -13.05 13.66
C LYS A 21 16.92 -13.98 12.63
N ASP A 22 17.54 -15.12 12.31
CA ASP A 22 17.02 -16.00 11.26
C ASP A 22 15.81 -16.80 11.80
N ILE A 23 15.83 -17.11 13.11
CA ILE A 23 14.69 -17.69 13.83
C ILE A 23 13.54 -16.68 13.88
N ARG A 24 13.82 -15.43 14.29
CA ARG A 24 12.79 -14.38 14.29
C ARG A 24 12.20 -14.12 12.92
N TYR A 25 13.03 -14.06 11.88
CA TYR A 25 12.58 -13.88 10.50
C TYR A 25 11.59 -14.97 10.09
N SER A 26 11.92 -16.23 10.40
CA SER A 26 11.03 -17.37 10.12
C SER A 26 9.69 -17.24 10.85
N ALA A 27 9.71 -16.88 12.14
CA ALA A 27 8.49 -16.68 12.93
C ALA A 27 7.65 -15.48 12.43
N VAL A 28 8.28 -14.39 11.99
CA VAL A 28 7.61 -13.25 11.35
C VAL A 28 6.90 -13.71 10.07
N MET A 29 7.59 -14.44 9.20
CA MET A 29 6.99 -14.94 7.95
C MET A 29 5.80 -15.85 8.25
N GLU A 30 5.88 -16.74 9.25
CA GLU A 30 4.77 -17.59 9.65
C GLU A 30 3.57 -16.77 10.17
N ILE A 31 3.78 -15.71 10.94
CA ILE A 31 2.70 -14.83 11.41
C ILE A 31 2.03 -14.08 10.25
N VAL A 32 2.83 -13.57 9.31
CA VAL A 32 2.32 -12.88 8.11
C VAL A 32 1.49 -13.85 7.26
N GLU A 33 2.01 -15.04 6.98
CA GLU A 33 1.30 -16.08 6.22
C GLU A 33 -0.02 -16.47 6.89
N LEU A 34 -0.05 -16.58 8.23
CA LEU A 34 -1.30 -16.81 8.98
C LEU A 34 -2.29 -15.66 8.82
N GLY A 35 -1.81 -14.41 8.77
CA GLY A 35 -2.63 -13.22 8.58
C GLY A 35 -3.34 -13.16 7.23
N GLU A 36 -2.79 -13.83 6.20
CA GLU A 36 -3.36 -13.89 4.85
C GLU A 36 -4.48 -14.95 4.71
N GLU A 37 -4.71 -15.79 5.72
CA GLU A 37 -5.76 -16.82 5.66
C GLU A 37 -7.18 -16.22 5.83
N GLU A 38 -7.95 -16.13 4.73
CA GLU A 38 -9.32 -15.55 4.72
C GLU A 38 -10.33 -16.22 5.68
N ASP A 39 -10.15 -17.51 5.98
CA ASP A 39 -11.06 -18.34 6.79
C ASP A 39 -10.53 -18.58 8.23
N LEU A 40 -9.57 -17.78 8.69
CA LEU A 40 -8.98 -17.89 10.02
C LEU A 40 -9.93 -17.37 11.10
N GLU A 41 -10.39 -18.24 11.99
CA GLU A 41 -11.18 -17.85 13.15
C GLU A 41 -10.31 -17.81 14.41
N MET A 42 -10.29 -16.67 15.09
CA MET A 42 -9.59 -16.48 16.36
C MET A 42 -10.56 -16.02 17.45
N ASN A 43 -10.38 -16.54 18.66
CA ASN A 43 -11.15 -16.09 19.81
C ASN A 43 -10.51 -14.83 20.43
N LEU A 44 -11.35 -13.96 20.99
CA LEU A 44 -10.92 -12.68 21.58
C LEU A 44 -9.82 -12.85 22.65
N LEU A 45 -9.89 -13.85 23.52
CA LEU A 45 -8.89 -14.06 24.58
C LEU A 45 -7.50 -14.38 24.03
N SER A 46 -7.40 -15.07 22.89
CA SER A 46 -6.13 -15.31 22.22
C SER A 46 -5.57 -14.02 21.61
N LEU A 47 -6.44 -13.18 21.04
CA LEU A 47 -6.05 -11.89 20.46
C LEU A 47 -5.61 -10.90 21.54
N GLU A 48 -6.31 -10.85 22.67
CA GLU A 48 -5.94 -10.03 23.84
C GLU A 48 -4.59 -10.47 24.42
N TRP A 49 -4.32 -11.77 24.47
CA TRP A 49 -3.01 -12.28 24.90
C TRP A 49 -1.90 -11.89 23.92
N LEU A 50 -2.12 -12.00 22.61
CA LEU A 50 -1.14 -11.56 21.61
C LEU A 50 -0.86 -10.05 21.71
N ALA A 51 -1.89 -9.23 21.95
CA ALA A 51 -1.74 -7.80 22.22
C ALA A 51 -0.85 -7.54 23.46
N GLU A 52 -1.01 -8.31 24.55
CA GLU A 52 -0.13 -8.20 25.71
C GLU A 52 1.31 -8.62 25.38
N GLU A 53 1.51 -9.72 24.66
CA GLU A 53 2.84 -10.19 24.26
C GLU A 53 3.55 -9.20 23.33
N ALA A 54 2.80 -8.53 22.44
CA ALA A 54 3.34 -7.53 21.54
C ALA A 54 3.91 -6.29 22.27
N ALA A 55 3.46 -6.02 23.50
CA ALA A 55 4.01 -4.95 24.36
C ALA A 55 5.23 -5.40 25.19
N SER A 56 5.65 -6.66 25.05
CA SER A 56 6.86 -7.15 25.71
C SER A 56 8.12 -6.65 25.03
N ALA A 57 9.25 -6.71 25.74
CA ALA A 57 10.53 -6.35 25.16
C ALA A 57 11.01 -7.44 24.18
N PHE A 58 11.38 -7.01 22.96
CA PHE A 58 11.99 -7.85 21.93
C PHE A 58 13.46 -7.47 21.68
N PRO A 59 14.29 -8.38 21.15
CA PRO A 59 15.62 -8.06 20.66
C PRO A 59 15.57 -6.96 19.58
N LYS A 60 16.53 -6.02 19.60
CA LYS A 60 16.66 -4.96 18.58
C LYS A 60 17.79 -5.30 17.62
N THR A 61 17.53 -5.25 16.31
CA THR A 61 18.58 -5.46 15.28
C THR A 61 18.76 -4.31 14.31
N GLY A 62 17.83 -3.34 14.32
CA GLY A 62 17.88 -2.17 13.44
C GLY A 62 17.40 -2.43 12.01
N TYR A 63 16.84 -3.60 11.71
CA TYR A 63 16.15 -3.86 10.45
C TYR A 63 14.65 -3.56 10.59
N GLU A 64 14.05 -2.89 9.60
CA GLU A 64 12.62 -2.54 9.62
C GLU A 64 11.70 -3.76 9.67
N TRP A 65 12.07 -4.86 9.00
CA TRP A 65 11.30 -6.10 9.05
C TRP A 65 11.35 -6.79 10.42
N ASP A 66 12.35 -6.50 11.25
CA ASP A 66 12.58 -7.17 12.54
C ASP A 66 11.97 -6.35 13.69
N ASP A 67 10.68 -6.07 13.55
CA ASP A 67 9.83 -5.47 14.59
C ASP A 67 8.71 -6.45 15.00
N PRO A 68 9.00 -7.42 15.90
CA PRO A 68 8.00 -8.37 16.37
C PRO A 68 6.77 -7.74 17.02
N SER A 69 6.93 -6.56 17.64
CA SER A 69 5.81 -5.82 18.24
C SER A 69 4.81 -5.42 17.16
N PHE A 70 5.31 -4.89 16.04
CA PHE A 70 4.50 -4.52 14.89
C PHE A 70 3.79 -5.72 14.27
N HIS A 71 4.51 -6.79 13.93
CA HIS A 71 3.91 -7.97 13.26
C HIS A 71 2.81 -8.63 14.09
N LEU A 72 2.98 -8.69 15.42
CA LEU A 72 1.95 -9.21 16.31
C LEU A 72 0.73 -8.29 16.36
N VAL A 73 0.92 -6.97 16.45
CA VAL A 73 -0.18 -6.01 16.42
C VAL A 73 -0.90 -6.07 15.08
N ASP A 74 -0.18 -6.04 13.97
CA ASP A 74 -0.73 -6.09 12.62
C ASP A 74 -1.63 -7.33 12.43
N PHE A 75 -1.11 -8.52 12.77
CA PHE A 75 -1.89 -9.76 12.79
C PHE A 75 -3.17 -9.65 13.64
N VAL A 76 -3.06 -9.11 14.86
CA VAL A 76 -4.19 -8.95 15.78
C VAL A 76 -5.24 -7.99 15.22
N THR A 77 -4.82 -6.94 14.51
CA THR A 77 -5.70 -5.91 13.94
C THR A 77 -6.49 -6.35 12.70
N ASN A 78 -6.15 -7.51 12.11
CA ASN A 78 -6.96 -8.15 11.07
C ASN A 78 -8.35 -8.58 11.58
N PHE A 79 -8.51 -8.71 12.90
CA PHE A 79 -9.76 -9.12 13.53
C PHE A 79 -10.52 -7.92 14.11
N ARG A 80 -11.70 -7.60 13.57
CA ARG A 80 -12.47 -6.40 13.93
C ARG A 80 -13.32 -6.57 15.21
N PHE A 81 -12.67 -6.62 16.38
CA PHE A 81 -13.33 -6.63 17.69
C PHE A 81 -13.17 -5.29 18.44
N ALA A 82 -14.28 -4.70 18.90
CA ALA A 82 -14.23 -3.42 19.61
C ALA A 82 -13.55 -3.54 20.98
N GLU A 83 -13.75 -4.66 21.68
CA GLU A 83 -13.12 -4.98 22.96
C GLU A 83 -11.59 -5.06 22.84
N LEU A 84 -11.10 -5.54 21.69
CA LEU A 84 -9.67 -5.60 21.39
C LEU A 84 -9.06 -4.20 21.25
N ALA A 85 -9.82 -3.21 20.78
CA ALA A 85 -9.35 -1.83 20.68
C ALA A 85 -9.00 -1.25 22.07
N GLU A 86 -9.82 -1.55 23.09
CA GLU A 86 -9.51 -1.17 24.47
C GLU A 86 -8.26 -1.86 24.98
N LYS A 87 -8.10 -3.16 24.69
CA LYS A 87 -6.93 -3.91 25.12
C LYS A 87 -5.63 -3.38 24.49
N LEU A 88 -5.65 -3.12 23.19
CA LEU A 88 -4.53 -2.50 22.48
C LEU A 88 -4.21 -1.12 23.06
N ALA A 89 -5.22 -0.31 23.38
CA ALA A 89 -5.02 1.00 23.98
C ALA A 89 -4.46 0.95 25.41
N GLU A 90 -4.73 -0.11 26.19
CA GLU A 90 -4.12 -0.31 27.52
C GLU A 90 -2.62 -0.60 27.45
N GLN A 91 -2.21 -1.38 26.44
CA GLN A 91 -0.82 -1.82 26.25
C GLN A 91 0.00 -0.87 25.37
N TYR A 92 -0.65 0.14 24.79
CA TYR A 92 -0.11 1.08 23.80
C TYR A 92 1.31 1.59 24.10
N ALA A 93 1.57 1.96 25.36
CA ALA A 93 2.85 2.48 25.79
C ALA A 93 4.04 1.49 25.70
N GLY A 94 3.77 0.18 25.64
CA GLY A 94 4.81 -0.86 25.52
C GLY A 94 5.15 -1.26 24.08
N TYR A 95 4.36 -0.80 23.11
CA TYR A 95 4.54 -1.13 21.70
C TYR A 95 5.68 -0.34 21.05
N SER A 96 6.23 -0.90 19.95
CA SER A 96 7.12 -0.16 19.05
C SER A 96 6.40 1.03 18.39
N LEU A 97 7.14 1.92 17.73
CA LEU A 97 6.54 3.03 16.99
C LEU A 97 5.56 2.54 15.91
N SER A 98 6.00 1.63 15.05
CA SER A 98 5.17 1.05 13.98
C SER A 98 3.93 0.34 14.53
N ALA A 99 4.07 -0.40 15.64
CA ALA A 99 2.95 -1.04 16.32
C ALA A 99 1.95 0.00 16.89
N ARG A 100 2.43 1.10 17.50
CA ARG A 100 1.56 2.18 17.97
C ARG A 100 0.79 2.84 16.83
N GLU A 101 1.43 3.06 15.68
CA GLU A 101 0.77 3.57 14.48
C GLU A 101 -0.34 2.63 14.01
N ALA A 102 -0.07 1.33 13.92
CA ALA A 102 -1.07 0.31 13.58
C ALA A 102 -2.25 0.29 14.57
N VAL A 103 -1.99 0.45 15.87
CA VAL A 103 -3.05 0.56 16.90
C VAL A 103 -3.93 1.78 16.68
N ILE A 104 -3.35 2.95 16.38
CA ILE A 104 -4.13 4.17 16.10
C ILE A 104 -5.04 3.94 14.89
N THR A 105 -4.48 3.40 13.80
CA THR A 105 -5.24 3.07 12.59
C THR A 105 -6.37 2.10 12.90
N TYR A 106 -6.11 1.05 13.67
CA TYR A 106 -7.13 0.08 14.07
C TYR A 106 -8.26 0.72 14.91
N ILE A 107 -7.92 1.48 15.96
CA ILE A 107 -8.90 2.16 16.81
C ILE A 107 -9.76 3.13 15.99
N SER A 108 -9.17 3.79 14.98
CA SER A 108 -9.88 4.75 14.12
C SER A 108 -11.02 4.12 13.29
N THR A 109 -10.99 2.80 13.08
CA THR A 109 -12.06 2.09 12.38
C THR A 109 -13.35 1.99 13.20
N PHE A 110 -13.29 2.25 14.51
CA PHE A 110 -14.44 2.22 15.41
C PHE A 110 -14.97 3.62 15.71
N LYS A 111 -16.28 3.82 15.50
CA LYS A 111 -16.93 5.10 15.77
C LYS A 111 -16.90 5.43 17.27
N GLY A 112 -16.52 6.67 17.60
CA GLY A 112 -16.59 7.22 18.96
C GLY A 112 -15.34 7.01 19.82
N LEU A 113 -14.26 6.42 19.28
CA LEU A 113 -12.98 6.24 19.99
C LEU A 113 -11.95 7.34 19.70
N GLU A 114 -12.33 8.44 19.03
CA GLU A 114 -11.45 9.57 18.71
C GLU A 114 -10.78 10.17 19.95
N GLU A 115 -11.52 10.34 21.05
CA GLU A 115 -10.98 10.85 22.31
C GLU A 115 -9.96 9.89 22.94
N ARG A 116 -10.09 8.58 22.69
CA ARG A 116 -9.12 7.59 23.14
C ARG A 116 -7.80 7.76 22.39
N ILE A 117 -7.87 7.87 21.06
CA ILE A 117 -6.71 8.11 20.20
C ILE A 117 -6.02 9.41 20.62
N TYR A 118 -6.79 10.50 20.77
CA TYR A 118 -6.26 11.80 21.19
C TYR A 118 -5.43 11.69 22.47
N ARG A 119 -5.94 11.00 23.50
CA ARG A 119 -5.23 10.85 24.78
C ARG A 119 -3.95 10.03 24.68
N LEU A 120 -3.95 8.97 23.85
CA LEU A 120 -2.74 8.16 23.64
C LEU A 120 -1.62 9.00 23.00
N ILE A 121 -1.96 9.77 21.97
CA ILE A 121 -0.99 10.60 21.24
C ILE A 121 -0.57 11.82 22.08
N GLU A 122 -1.50 12.44 22.81
CA GLU A 122 -1.19 13.53 23.75
C GLU A 122 -0.22 13.06 24.86
N GLN A 123 -0.39 11.82 25.34
CA GLN A 123 0.52 11.22 26.31
C GLN A 123 1.91 10.99 25.70
N ASP A 124 2.01 10.47 24.47
CA ASP A 124 3.29 10.30 23.77
C ASP A 124 4.05 11.63 23.64
N LEU A 125 3.34 12.68 23.21
CA LEU A 125 3.90 14.03 23.10
C LEU A 125 4.37 14.55 24.46
N THR A 126 3.54 14.43 25.50
CA THR A 126 3.85 14.97 26.84
C THR A 126 5.01 14.23 27.49
N GLU A 127 5.10 12.91 27.30
CA GLU A 127 6.17 12.07 27.84
C GLU A 127 7.45 12.11 27.01
N GLY A 128 7.44 12.74 25.82
CA GLY A 128 8.60 12.82 24.93
C GLY A 128 8.98 11.46 24.33
N ARG A 129 7.98 10.61 24.06
CA ARG A 129 8.17 9.33 23.35
C ARG A 129 8.31 9.58 21.85
N GLU A 130 8.87 8.60 21.13
CA GLU A 130 8.79 8.58 19.67
C GLU A 130 7.33 8.77 19.23
N PHE A 131 7.09 9.68 18.29
CA PHE A 131 5.76 10.21 18.01
C PHE A 131 5.17 9.59 16.74
N PRO A 132 3.93 9.06 16.77
CA PRO A 132 3.30 8.36 15.64
C PRO A 132 2.79 9.35 14.57
N MET A 133 3.71 10.02 13.88
CA MET A 133 3.38 11.08 12.92
C MET A 133 2.57 10.54 11.73
N LEU A 134 2.86 9.33 11.25
CA LEU A 134 2.18 8.77 10.07
C LEU A 134 0.70 8.51 10.37
N ALA A 135 0.40 8.00 11.57
CA ALA A 135 -0.98 7.73 11.97
C ALA A 135 -1.86 9.01 12.06
N LEU A 136 -1.25 10.18 12.24
CA LEU A 136 -1.96 11.46 12.24
C LEU A 136 -2.32 11.95 10.84
N LEU A 137 -1.68 11.45 9.79
CA LEU A 137 -2.02 11.81 8.41
C LEU A 137 -3.46 11.41 8.06
N ASP A 138 -3.91 10.27 8.61
CA ASP A 138 -5.28 9.77 8.44
C ASP A 138 -6.28 10.42 9.40
N GLN A 139 -5.81 11.17 10.41
CA GLN A 139 -6.62 11.80 11.44
C GLN A 139 -6.35 13.32 11.57
N PRO A 140 -6.56 14.10 10.50
CA PRO A 140 -6.15 15.52 10.45
C PRO A 140 -6.79 16.41 11.53
N HIS A 141 -8.01 16.08 11.96
CA HIS A 141 -8.68 16.83 13.02
C HIS A 141 -8.00 16.66 14.40
N LEU A 142 -7.39 15.51 14.66
CA LEU A 142 -6.61 15.25 15.88
C LEU A 142 -5.29 16.04 15.86
N ALA A 143 -4.60 16.07 14.71
CA ALA A 143 -3.37 16.85 14.54
C ALA A 143 -3.59 18.33 14.91
N ARG A 144 -4.65 18.95 14.37
CA ARG A 144 -5.03 20.32 14.72
C ARG A 144 -5.26 20.49 16.22
N ARG A 145 -6.06 19.61 16.84
CA ARG A 145 -6.39 19.69 18.27
C ARG A 145 -5.15 19.57 19.15
N LEU A 146 -4.22 18.69 18.79
CA LEU A 146 -2.94 18.52 19.47
C LEU A 146 -2.09 19.79 19.41
N VAL A 147 -1.97 20.43 18.24
CA VAL A 147 -1.24 21.71 18.12
C VAL A 147 -1.88 22.80 19.00
N GLU A 148 -3.20 22.96 18.91
CA GLU A 148 -3.92 24.02 19.64
C GLU A 148 -3.73 23.92 21.17
N ASN A 149 -3.68 22.69 21.69
CA ASN A 149 -3.57 22.41 23.13
C ASN A 149 -2.13 22.30 23.63
N SER A 150 -1.19 21.91 22.77
CA SER A 150 0.19 21.57 23.17
C SER A 150 1.21 22.64 22.79
N LEU A 151 0.81 23.77 22.19
CA LEU A 151 1.74 24.82 21.75
C LEU A 151 2.70 25.32 22.85
N HIS A 152 2.27 25.29 24.11
CA HIS A 152 3.07 25.66 25.27
C HIS A 152 4.31 24.75 25.48
N LEU A 153 4.35 23.56 24.86
CA LEU A 153 5.48 22.65 24.90
C LEU A 153 6.63 23.08 23.97
N LEU A 154 6.45 24.09 23.11
CA LEU A 154 7.55 24.65 22.30
C LEU A 154 8.67 25.26 23.16
N ASP A 155 8.38 25.63 24.40
CA ASP A 155 9.38 26.09 25.36
C ASP A 155 10.25 24.93 25.92
N ASN A 156 9.88 23.67 25.68
CA ASN A 156 10.60 22.50 26.14
C ASN A 156 11.42 21.87 25.02
N ASP A 157 12.74 21.80 25.22
CA ASP A 157 13.68 21.26 24.25
C ASP A 157 13.42 19.79 23.89
N ALA A 158 12.78 19.00 24.77
CA ALA A 158 12.51 17.58 24.51
C ALA A 158 11.32 17.32 23.57
N GLN A 159 10.33 18.24 23.53
CA GLN A 159 9.10 18.06 22.75
C GLN A 159 8.99 19.00 21.55
N LYS A 160 9.80 20.06 21.52
CA LYS A 160 9.65 21.14 20.52
C LYS A 160 9.81 20.68 19.08
N GLU A 161 10.71 19.73 18.80
CA GLU A 161 11.00 19.28 17.43
C GLU A 161 9.76 18.60 16.84
N THR A 162 9.20 17.62 17.56
CA THR A 162 7.93 16.96 17.19
C THR A 162 6.78 17.95 17.05
N LEU A 163 6.70 18.96 17.92
CA LEU A 163 5.63 19.95 17.85
C LEU A 163 5.80 20.92 16.67
N TYR A 164 7.02 21.24 16.27
CA TYR A 164 7.29 21.98 15.04
C TYR A 164 6.92 21.18 13.79
N GLU A 165 7.22 19.88 13.74
CA GLU A 165 6.78 19.00 12.65
C GLU A 165 5.26 18.96 12.55
N LEU A 166 4.58 18.76 13.68
CA LEU A 166 3.12 18.71 13.73
C LEU A 166 2.49 20.05 13.32
N LEU A 167 3.09 21.17 13.73
CA LEU A 167 2.68 22.52 13.32
C LEU A 167 2.88 22.71 11.81
N SER A 168 4.04 22.32 11.25
CA SER A 168 4.32 22.41 9.81
C SER A 168 3.29 21.60 9.02
N LEU A 169 3.09 20.33 9.40
CA LEU A 169 2.11 19.45 8.77
C LEU A 169 0.69 20.05 8.79
N SER A 170 0.29 20.60 9.94
CA SER A 170 -1.04 21.20 10.11
C SER A 170 -1.26 22.42 9.22
N LEU A 171 -0.23 23.24 9.04
CA LEU A 171 -0.26 24.42 8.17
C LEU A 171 -0.21 24.02 6.69
N ASP A 172 0.64 23.07 6.32
CA ASP A 172 0.79 22.57 4.93
C ASP A 172 -0.48 21.92 4.39
N ARG A 173 -1.19 21.19 5.23
CA ARG A 173 -2.47 20.55 4.90
C ARG A 173 -3.66 21.51 4.98
N GLY A 174 -3.44 22.77 5.36
CA GLY A 174 -4.51 23.76 5.51
C GLY A 174 -5.50 23.43 6.63
N LEU A 175 -5.08 22.64 7.63
CA LEU A 175 -5.92 22.25 8.77
C LEU A 175 -6.16 23.42 9.72
N MET A 176 -5.24 24.38 9.72
CA MET A 176 -5.32 25.61 10.48
C MET A 176 -4.65 26.78 9.75
N GLU A 177 -5.06 27.99 10.11
CA GLU A 177 -4.35 29.22 9.74
C GLU A 177 -3.15 29.44 10.66
N VAL A 178 -2.32 30.45 10.36
CA VAL A 178 -1.17 30.84 11.18
C VAL A 178 -1.60 31.05 12.63
N TYR A 179 -1.09 30.20 13.52
CA TYR A 179 -1.55 30.12 14.91
C TYR A 179 -0.55 30.80 15.85
N ARG A 180 -1.02 31.76 16.65
CA ARG A 180 -0.25 32.52 17.66
C ARG A 180 1.13 33.02 17.18
N PRO A 181 1.19 33.85 16.12
CA PRO A 181 2.45 34.34 15.56
C PRO A 181 3.32 35.09 16.58
N GLU A 182 2.71 35.80 17.53
CA GLU A 182 3.45 36.54 18.56
C GLU A 182 4.22 35.63 19.52
N PHE A 183 3.80 34.37 19.64
CA PHE A 183 4.47 33.36 20.47
C PHE A 183 5.45 32.52 19.65
N VAL A 184 5.05 32.05 18.46
CA VAL A 184 5.85 31.12 17.65
C VAL A 184 7.02 31.82 16.95
N THR A 185 6.83 33.00 16.37
CA THR A 185 7.88 33.71 15.61
C THR A 185 9.18 33.93 16.40
N PRO A 186 9.17 34.45 17.65
CA PRO A 186 10.42 34.63 18.40
C PRO A 186 11.10 33.30 18.79
N LEU A 187 10.34 32.24 19.06
CA LEU A 187 10.89 30.91 19.35
C LEU A 187 11.55 30.31 18.10
N LEU A 188 10.85 30.38 16.96
CA LEU A 188 11.36 29.97 15.66
C LEU A 188 12.67 30.67 15.32
N ALA A 189 12.75 31.99 15.53
CA ALA A 189 13.95 32.77 15.32
C ALA A 189 15.13 32.28 16.17
N GLY A 190 14.91 32.13 17.47
CA GLY A 190 15.94 31.72 18.42
C GLY A 190 16.42 30.29 18.18
N ASP A 191 15.51 29.37 17.86
CA ASP A 191 15.87 27.98 17.60
C ASP A 191 16.59 27.82 16.25
N TYR A 192 16.21 28.59 15.22
CA TYR A 192 16.97 28.65 13.97
C TYR A 192 18.41 29.13 14.19
N GLU A 193 18.62 30.21 14.95
CA GLU A 193 19.97 30.70 15.24
C GLU A 193 20.84 29.65 15.96
N LYS A 194 20.26 28.91 16.91
CA LYS A 194 20.95 27.82 17.61
C LYS A 194 21.33 26.70 16.64
N LYS A 195 20.38 26.19 15.84
CA LYS A 195 20.62 25.09 14.90
C LYS A 195 21.58 25.51 13.78
N ARG A 196 21.48 26.75 13.29
CA ARG A 196 22.44 27.37 12.37
C ARG A 196 23.86 27.34 12.93
N ALA A 197 24.06 27.73 14.19
CA ALA A 197 25.38 27.72 14.82
C ALA A 197 25.99 26.31 14.87
N LEU A 198 25.17 25.29 15.10
CA LEU A 198 25.60 23.88 15.04
C LEU A 198 25.93 23.46 13.60
N TYR A 199 25.07 23.78 12.63
CA TYR A 199 25.29 23.49 11.20
C TYR A 199 26.61 24.07 10.68
N LYS A 200 26.98 25.29 11.09
CA LYS A 200 28.24 25.94 10.66
C LYS A 200 29.50 25.13 11.00
N GLY A 201 29.44 24.23 11.99
CA GLY A 201 30.52 23.29 12.29
C GLY A 201 30.78 22.26 11.18
N TYR A 202 29.77 21.95 10.36
CA TYR A 202 29.82 20.93 9.30
C TYR A 202 29.96 21.54 7.90
N GLU A 203 29.55 22.79 7.70
CA GLU A 203 29.49 23.46 6.40
C GLU A 203 30.79 23.40 5.58
N LYS A 204 31.94 23.53 6.25
CA LYS A 204 33.24 23.58 5.56
C LYS A 204 33.50 22.28 4.79
N ASP A 205 33.25 21.15 5.42
CA ASP A 205 33.60 19.81 4.95
C ASP A 205 32.38 19.06 4.40
N TYR A 206 31.25 19.74 4.18
CA TYR A 206 30.01 19.12 3.71
C TYR A 206 30.21 18.29 2.44
N ALA A 207 29.81 17.03 2.51
CA ALA A 207 29.65 16.11 1.40
C ALA A 207 28.63 15.02 1.79
N LEU A 208 27.85 14.52 0.84
CA LEU A 208 26.82 13.50 1.09
C LEU A 208 27.40 12.23 1.75
N ALA A 209 28.62 11.84 1.37
CA ALA A 209 29.33 10.71 1.98
C ALA A 209 29.58 10.90 3.49
N TYR A 210 29.82 12.13 3.95
CA TYR A 210 29.94 12.40 5.39
C TYR A 210 28.58 12.48 6.08
N VAL A 211 27.59 13.10 5.44
CA VAL A 211 26.23 13.25 5.96
C VAL A 211 25.60 11.90 6.30
N TYR A 212 25.63 10.96 5.35
CA TYR A 212 25.02 9.64 5.51
C TYR A 212 25.97 8.56 6.04
N GLY A 213 27.27 8.84 6.08
CA GLY A 213 28.27 8.00 6.72
C GLY A 213 28.60 8.48 8.12
N SER A 214 29.71 9.20 8.27
CA SER A 214 30.30 9.54 9.57
C SER A 214 29.48 10.49 10.46
N TRP A 215 28.53 11.23 9.90
CA TRP A 215 27.76 12.24 10.64
C TRP A 215 26.28 11.85 10.80
N LYS A 216 25.89 10.64 10.39
CA LYS A 216 24.50 10.19 10.37
C LYS A 216 23.79 10.44 11.71
N ASP A 217 24.44 10.10 12.81
CA ASP A 217 23.86 10.15 14.16
C ASP A 217 23.85 11.56 14.79
N THR A 218 24.60 12.51 14.23
CA THR A 218 24.75 13.85 14.85
C THR A 218 24.27 14.99 13.96
N TYR A 219 24.43 14.88 12.65
CA TYR A 219 24.13 15.95 11.70
C TYR A 219 22.74 15.84 11.10
N LEU A 220 22.20 14.63 10.87
CA LEU A 220 20.90 14.47 10.24
C LEU A 220 19.77 15.10 11.04
N SER A 221 19.79 15.02 12.37
CA SER A 221 18.83 15.73 13.23
C SER A 221 18.94 17.24 13.03
N ILE A 222 20.14 17.83 13.13
CA ILE A 222 20.37 19.27 12.91
C ILE A 222 19.85 19.71 11.54
N ARG A 223 20.12 18.90 10.50
CA ARG A 223 19.69 19.15 9.13
C ARG A 223 18.17 19.11 9.00
N GLY A 224 17.53 18.09 9.56
CA GLY A 224 16.08 17.95 9.59
C GLY A 224 15.42 19.15 10.27
N ASP A 225 15.90 19.53 11.44
CA ASP A 225 15.40 20.68 12.19
C ASP A 225 15.53 21.98 11.39
N MET A 226 16.68 22.21 10.77
CA MET A 226 16.88 23.39 9.91
C MET A 226 15.86 23.44 8.76
N CYS A 227 15.57 22.30 8.14
CA CYS A 227 14.57 22.21 7.06
C CYS A 227 13.15 22.49 7.59
N ILE A 228 12.77 21.93 8.75
CA ILE A 228 11.47 22.16 9.38
C ILE A 228 11.30 23.63 9.80
N LEU A 229 12.34 24.23 10.40
CA LEU A 229 12.30 25.64 10.80
C LEU A 229 12.15 26.55 9.57
N LEU A 230 12.88 26.28 8.47
CA LEU A 230 12.72 27.02 7.21
C LEU A 230 11.33 26.82 6.59
N SER A 231 10.76 25.61 6.66
CA SER A 231 9.38 25.34 6.24
C SER A 231 8.40 26.19 7.05
N LEU A 232 8.53 26.25 8.38
CA LEU A 232 7.68 27.08 9.23
C LEU A 232 7.82 28.58 8.95
N MET A 233 8.99 29.04 8.51
CA MET A 233 9.18 30.44 8.08
C MET A 233 8.27 30.81 6.91
N GLU A 234 7.82 29.86 6.08
CA GLU A 234 6.79 30.09 5.06
C GLU A 234 5.47 30.62 5.63
N TYR A 235 5.21 30.38 6.91
CA TYR A 235 3.97 30.77 7.57
C TYR A 235 4.20 31.97 8.47
N TYR A 236 5.27 31.93 9.27
CA TYR A 236 5.64 32.97 10.24
C TYR A 236 6.63 34.00 9.67
N PHE A 237 6.41 34.41 8.42
CA PHE A 237 7.38 35.17 7.63
C PHE A 237 7.41 36.67 8.00
N ASP A 238 8.58 37.16 8.40
CA ASP A 238 8.90 38.58 8.61
C ASP A 238 10.27 38.92 8.00
N GLU A 239 10.76 40.15 8.23
CA GLU A 239 12.07 40.59 7.70
C GLU A 239 13.26 39.78 8.29
N GLN A 240 13.13 39.26 9.51
CA GLN A 240 14.17 38.42 10.11
C GLN A 240 14.19 37.03 9.46
N MET A 241 13.02 36.41 9.27
CA MET A 241 12.90 35.12 8.57
C MET A 241 13.37 35.22 7.12
N LYS A 242 13.07 36.35 6.46
CA LYS A 242 13.60 36.63 5.12
C LYS A 242 15.13 36.64 5.12
N ALA A 243 15.76 37.38 6.04
CA ALA A 243 17.21 37.44 6.13
C ALA A 243 17.84 36.06 6.40
N PHE A 244 17.18 35.23 7.23
CA PHE A 244 17.59 33.86 7.48
C PHE A 244 17.52 32.97 6.24
N ALA A 245 16.42 33.04 5.49
CA ALA A 245 16.26 32.30 4.25
C ALA A 245 17.27 32.76 3.18
N GLU A 246 17.48 34.07 3.03
CA GLU A 246 18.49 34.63 2.11
C GLU A 246 19.92 34.17 2.46
N GLU A 247 20.25 34.04 3.75
CA GLU A 247 21.51 33.46 4.18
C GLU A 247 21.61 31.97 3.83
N ALA A 248 20.55 31.21 4.11
CA ALA A 248 20.51 29.77 3.85
C ALA A 248 20.65 29.41 2.37
N LEU A 249 20.31 30.34 1.45
CA LEU A 249 20.62 30.18 0.02
C LEU A 249 22.11 29.96 -0.26
N GLN A 250 23.00 30.41 0.63
CA GLN A 250 24.46 30.30 0.47
C GLN A 250 25.04 29.02 1.09
N PHE A 251 24.24 28.23 1.81
CA PHE A 251 24.72 27.04 2.52
C PHE A 251 25.11 25.93 1.56
N LYS A 252 26.19 25.20 1.85
CA LYS A 252 26.65 24.09 0.99
C LYS A 252 25.65 22.93 0.96
N ASP A 253 24.91 22.72 2.04
CA ASP A 253 23.88 21.69 2.11
C ASP A 253 22.70 22.01 1.18
N ARG A 254 22.53 21.16 0.16
CA ARG A 254 21.54 21.37 -0.89
C ARG A 254 20.11 21.24 -0.40
N LEU A 255 19.86 20.40 0.60
CA LEU A 255 18.53 20.21 1.16
C LEU A 255 18.09 21.42 1.99
N ILE A 256 18.98 21.95 2.84
CA ILE A 256 18.69 23.19 3.60
C ILE A 256 18.50 24.37 2.64
N ARG A 257 19.34 24.44 1.60
CA ARG A 257 19.22 25.46 0.55
C ARG A 257 17.88 25.36 -0.20
N MET A 258 17.44 24.14 -0.53
CA MET A 258 16.15 23.88 -1.17
C MET A 258 15.00 24.40 -0.29
N SER A 259 14.96 24.09 1.01
CA SER A 259 13.94 24.61 1.93
C SER A 259 13.92 26.14 1.97
N ALA A 260 15.08 26.80 1.94
CA ALA A 260 15.16 28.25 1.89
C ALA A 260 14.64 28.85 0.57
N VAL A 261 14.91 28.21 -0.56
CA VAL A 261 14.34 28.59 -1.87
C VAL A 261 12.81 28.52 -1.82
N ILE A 262 12.25 27.42 -1.33
CA ILE A 262 10.80 27.23 -1.24
C ILE A 262 10.17 28.30 -0.32
N ALA A 263 10.80 28.59 0.83
CA ALA A 263 10.35 29.63 1.75
C ALA A 263 10.25 31.01 1.09
N LEU A 264 11.26 31.40 0.32
CA LEU A 264 11.29 32.68 -0.40
C LEU A 264 10.29 32.71 -1.56
N LEU A 265 10.25 31.66 -2.38
CA LEU A 265 9.36 31.58 -3.55
C LEU A 265 7.88 31.63 -3.16
N LYS A 266 7.50 30.95 -2.07
CA LYS A 266 6.13 30.97 -1.55
C LYS A 266 5.68 32.37 -1.14
N LYS A 267 6.61 33.20 -0.68
CA LYS A 267 6.36 34.61 -0.32
C LYS A 267 6.52 35.59 -1.48
N GLY A 268 6.78 35.08 -2.69
CA GLY A 268 6.91 35.88 -3.89
C GLY A 268 8.27 36.58 -4.04
N PHE A 269 9.28 36.19 -3.26
CA PHE A 269 10.65 36.63 -3.49
C PHE A 269 11.30 35.78 -4.58
N PRO A 270 12.00 36.39 -5.54
CA PRO A 270 12.67 35.65 -6.61
C PRO A 270 13.88 34.88 -6.06
N ALA A 271 14.10 33.68 -6.57
CA ALA A 271 15.36 32.94 -6.40
C ALA A 271 16.18 33.01 -7.69
N ASP A 272 17.51 33.02 -7.55
CA ASP A 272 18.44 32.98 -8.69
C ASP A 272 18.26 31.67 -9.48
N GLN A 273 18.22 31.76 -10.80
CA GLN A 273 18.14 30.61 -11.70
C GLN A 273 19.29 29.61 -11.49
N ALA A 274 20.49 30.09 -11.14
CA ALA A 274 21.60 29.21 -10.82
C ALA A 274 21.30 28.34 -9.58
N VAL A 275 20.67 28.91 -8.56
CA VAL A 275 20.29 28.17 -7.35
C VAL A 275 19.18 27.16 -7.64
N LEU A 276 18.18 27.55 -8.44
CA LEU A 276 17.13 26.64 -8.89
C LEU A 276 17.71 25.45 -9.64
N GLN A 277 18.65 25.70 -10.57
CA GLN A 277 19.32 24.65 -11.34
C GLN A 277 20.08 23.69 -10.43
N GLU A 278 20.84 24.21 -9.47
CA GLU A 278 21.60 23.37 -8.55
C GLU A 278 20.70 22.47 -7.67
N CYS A 279 19.54 22.96 -7.23
CA CYS A 279 18.57 22.14 -6.49
C CYS A 279 17.91 21.08 -7.39
N ALA A 280 17.66 21.41 -8.66
CA ALA A 280 17.05 20.49 -9.62
C ALA A 280 18.01 19.43 -10.17
N GLU A 281 19.33 19.68 -10.22
CA GLU A 281 20.31 18.72 -10.72
C GLU A 281 20.92 17.82 -9.65
N ASN A 282 20.77 18.19 -8.38
CA ASN A 282 21.33 17.43 -7.28
C ASN A 282 20.52 16.14 -7.05
N PRO A 283 21.18 14.97 -6.91
CA PRO A 283 20.49 13.69 -6.80
C PRO A 283 19.65 13.56 -5.52
N GLU A 284 19.98 14.27 -4.45
CA GLU A 284 19.22 14.21 -3.21
C GLU A 284 17.98 15.13 -3.24
N THR A 285 18.07 16.28 -3.93
CA THR A 285 17.01 17.30 -3.88
C THR A 285 16.14 17.40 -5.13
N CYS A 286 16.53 16.83 -6.27
CA CYS A 286 15.82 17.00 -7.54
C CYS A 286 14.32 16.69 -7.45
N GLU A 287 13.96 15.48 -7.04
CA GLU A 287 12.56 15.07 -6.92
C GLU A 287 11.83 15.83 -5.79
N PRO A 288 12.35 15.89 -4.54
CA PRO A 288 11.72 16.68 -3.47
C PRO A 288 11.48 18.14 -3.85
N PHE A 289 12.43 18.77 -4.56
CA PHE A 289 12.33 20.16 -4.97
C PHE A 289 11.17 20.38 -5.96
N TYR A 290 11.00 19.48 -6.92
CA TYR A 290 9.88 19.53 -7.85
C TYR A 290 8.53 19.39 -7.13
N LEU A 291 8.41 18.43 -6.20
CA LEU A 291 7.19 18.23 -5.40
C LEU A 291 6.87 19.46 -4.55
N GLU A 292 7.88 20.09 -3.94
CA GLU A 292 7.71 21.32 -3.17
C GLU A 292 7.26 22.50 -4.04
N LEU A 293 7.79 22.63 -5.26
CA LEU A 293 7.33 23.63 -6.23
C LEU A 293 5.86 23.42 -6.62
N ILE A 294 5.42 22.17 -6.79
CA ILE A 294 4.00 21.84 -6.99
C ILE A 294 3.18 22.28 -5.76
N ARG A 295 3.62 21.93 -4.54
CA ARG A 295 2.95 22.29 -3.28
C ARG A 295 2.68 23.78 -3.19
N ILE A 296 3.66 24.61 -3.57
CA ILE A 296 3.53 26.08 -3.52
C ILE A 296 2.97 26.70 -4.80
N LYS A 297 2.50 25.89 -5.77
CA LYS A 297 1.94 26.31 -7.06
C LYS A 297 2.92 27.12 -7.92
N LYS A 298 4.17 26.67 -7.98
CA LYS A 298 5.29 27.25 -8.72
C LYS A 298 6.00 26.23 -9.60
N GLU A 299 5.32 25.20 -10.09
CA GLU A 299 5.90 24.15 -10.94
C GLU A 299 6.68 24.72 -12.15
N ASP A 300 6.20 25.81 -12.75
CA ASP A 300 6.86 26.51 -13.86
C ASP A 300 8.29 27.00 -13.53
N TRP A 301 8.64 27.09 -12.25
CA TRP A 301 9.96 27.49 -11.78
C TRP A 301 10.96 26.33 -11.74
N PHE A 302 10.51 25.09 -11.94
CA PHE A 302 11.42 23.96 -12.06
C PHE A 302 12.22 24.09 -13.37
N PRO A 303 13.56 24.13 -13.31
CA PRO A 303 14.35 24.59 -14.45
C PRO A 303 14.61 23.48 -15.50
N ILE A 304 14.51 22.20 -15.13
CA ILE A 304 14.62 21.10 -16.08
C ILE A 304 13.30 20.98 -16.85
N LYS A 305 13.29 21.36 -18.13
CA LYS A 305 12.08 21.35 -18.97
C LYS A 305 11.96 20.12 -19.86
N GLU A 306 13.07 19.49 -20.20
CA GLU A 306 13.14 18.32 -21.07
C GLU A 306 13.72 17.13 -20.29
N ASN A 307 13.22 15.91 -20.56
CA ASN A 307 13.66 14.67 -19.92
C ASN A 307 13.62 14.73 -18.38
N ARG A 308 12.55 15.30 -17.80
CA ARG A 308 12.44 15.47 -16.34
C ARG A 308 12.50 14.12 -15.62
N GLN A 309 11.87 13.10 -16.20
CA GLN A 309 11.85 11.74 -15.68
C GLN A 309 13.25 11.14 -15.50
N GLU A 310 14.22 11.49 -16.35
CA GLU A 310 15.60 11.01 -16.18
C GLU A 310 16.26 11.62 -14.94
N ALA A 311 16.03 12.92 -14.69
CA ALA A 311 16.50 13.59 -13.50
C ALA A 311 15.83 13.04 -12.23
N PHE A 312 14.51 12.80 -12.28
CA PHE A 312 13.77 12.14 -11.21
C PHE A 312 14.27 10.72 -10.95
N ALA A 313 14.55 9.94 -11.99
CA ALA A 313 15.10 8.59 -11.86
C ALA A 313 16.43 8.58 -11.10
N ARG A 314 17.34 9.52 -11.43
CA ARG A 314 18.60 9.67 -10.69
C ARG A 314 18.37 10.00 -9.22
N SER A 315 17.37 10.84 -8.94
CA SER A 315 17.03 11.22 -7.56
C SER A 315 16.42 10.07 -6.77
N HIS A 316 15.50 9.34 -7.40
CA HIS A 316 14.84 8.18 -6.86
C HIS A 316 15.85 7.08 -6.50
N LEU A 317 16.77 6.77 -7.42
CA LEU A 317 17.81 5.77 -7.20
C LEU A 317 18.80 6.18 -6.10
N PHE A 318 19.14 7.46 -5.99
CA PHE A 318 19.96 7.95 -4.88
C PHE A 318 19.28 7.70 -3.53
N ARG A 319 17.98 8.03 -3.40
CA ARG A 319 17.19 7.78 -2.19
C ARG A 319 17.11 6.28 -1.88
N HIS A 320 16.88 5.45 -2.89
CA HIS A 320 16.82 4.00 -2.77
C HIS A 320 18.16 3.43 -2.24
N ALA A 321 19.29 3.87 -2.80
CA ALA A 321 20.63 3.45 -2.33
C ALA A 321 20.90 3.86 -0.87
N VAL A 322 20.58 5.11 -0.51
CA VAL A 322 20.88 5.65 0.84
C VAL A 322 19.96 5.05 1.90
N HIS A 323 18.66 4.96 1.64
CA HIS A 323 17.68 4.58 2.66
C HIS A 323 17.46 3.06 2.76
N LEU A 324 17.49 2.33 1.64
CA LEU A 324 17.22 0.90 1.64
C LEU A 324 18.50 0.05 1.64
N HIS A 325 19.57 0.53 1.01
CA HIS A 325 20.85 -0.18 0.97
C HIS A 325 21.93 0.42 1.90
N GLY A 326 21.70 1.59 2.48
CA GLY A 326 22.58 2.17 3.50
C GLY A 326 23.89 2.74 2.97
N PHE A 327 24.02 3.03 1.67
CA PHE A 327 25.26 3.58 1.09
C PHE A 327 25.01 4.82 0.22
N VAL A 328 26.05 5.65 0.08
CA VAL A 328 26.02 6.83 -0.80
C VAL A 328 26.74 6.49 -2.11
N PRO A 329 26.06 6.55 -3.27
CA PRO A 329 26.70 6.33 -4.56
C PRO A 329 27.87 7.30 -4.80
N GLU A 330 29.05 6.77 -5.17
CA GLU A 330 30.18 7.60 -5.62
C GLU A 330 29.89 8.23 -6.99
N GLU A 331 29.24 7.46 -7.85
CA GLU A 331 28.84 7.84 -9.19
C GLU A 331 27.50 7.16 -9.52
N LEU A 332 26.62 7.92 -10.17
CA LEU A 332 25.31 7.45 -10.61
C LEU A 332 25.08 8.01 -12.01
N SER A 333 24.93 7.11 -12.98
CA SER A 333 24.71 7.47 -14.38
C SER A 333 23.63 6.61 -15.02
N ILE A 334 22.70 7.25 -15.73
CA ILE A 334 21.71 6.55 -16.56
C ILE A 334 22.42 6.06 -17.83
N GLN A 335 22.23 4.79 -18.15
CA GLN A 335 22.89 4.09 -19.25
C GLN A 335 21.94 3.88 -20.42
N GLU A 336 20.71 3.46 -20.13
CA GLU A 336 19.72 3.15 -21.14
C GLU A 336 18.30 3.43 -20.63
N LYS A 337 17.36 3.65 -21.54
CA LYS A 337 15.94 3.76 -21.24
C LYS A 337 15.16 2.72 -22.05
N VAL A 338 14.16 2.14 -21.42
CA VAL A 338 13.31 1.10 -22.01
C VAL A 338 11.86 1.49 -21.81
N GLU A 339 11.04 1.37 -22.85
CA GLU A 339 9.61 1.66 -22.78
C GLU A 339 8.85 0.35 -22.99
N ILE A 340 7.94 0.04 -22.06
CA ILE A 340 7.14 -1.19 -22.03
C ILE A 340 5.68 -0.79 -22.06
N GLN A 341 4.95 -1.31 -23.05
CA GLN A 341 3.50 -1.14 -23.11
C GLN A 341 2.83 -2.21 -22.27
N GLU A 342 2.11 -1.78 -21.23
CA GLU A 342 1.25 -2.62 -20.40
C GLU A 342 -0.20 -2.18 -20.65
N GLU A 343 -0.94 -3.00 -21.39
CA GLU A 343 -2.31 -2.67 -21.81
C GLU A 343 -2.42 -1.32 -22.55
N GLU A 344 -3.02 -0.31 -21.90
CA GLU A 344 -3.28 1.03 -22.42
C GLU A 344 -2.22 2.07 -21.97
N ILE A 345 -1.32 1.72 -21.05
CA ILE A 345 -0.31 2.64 -20.50
C ILE A 345 1.10 2.18 -20.93
N THR A 346 1.92 3.12 -21.38
CA THR A 346 3.35 2.85 -21.61
C THR A 346 4.14 3.32 -20.40
N PHE A 347 4.95 2.42 -19.83
CA PHE A 347 5.86 2.72 -18.74
C PHE A 347 7.28 2.83 -19.25
N ARG A 348 8.00 3.87 -18.81
CA ARG A 348 9.42 4.08 -19.08
C ARG A 348 10.23 3.67 -17.87
N TYR A 349 11.24 2.83 -18.13
CA TYR A 349 12.21 2.33 -17.17
C TYR A 349 13.59 2.84 -17.52
N TYR A 350 14.43 2.99 -16.50
CA TYR A 350 15.82 3.44 -16.68
C TYR A 350 16.78 2.40 -16.12
N LEU A 351 17.74 2.00 -16.95
CA LEU A 351 18.92 1.25 -16.49
C LEU A 351 19.99 2.26 -16.09
N ALA A 352 20.48 2.15 -14.87
CA ALA A 352 21.56 2.95 -14.33
C ALA A 352 22.77 2.09 -13.96
N ALA A 353 23.94 2.73 -13.91
CA ALA A 353 25.13 2.20 -13.31
C ALA A 353 25.43 2.98 -12.02
N VAL A 354 25.52 2.25 -10.91
CA VAL A 354 25.76 2.78 -9.56
C VAL A 354 27.12 2.30 -9.08
N LYS A 355 27.98 3.23 -8.68
CA LYS A 355 29.30 2.92 -8.17
C LYS A 355 29.34 2.97 -6.64
N GLU A 356 29.76 1.88 -6.02
CA GLU A 356 29.93 1.71 -4.59
C GLU A 356 31.29 1.04 -4.31
N GLU A 357 32.16 1.68 -3.53
CA GLU A 357 33.47 1.14 -3.10
C GLU A 357 34.32 0.59 -4.27
N GLY A 358 34.28 1.26 -5.42
CA GLY A 358 34.98 0.83 -6.64
C GLY A 358 34.28 -0.25 -7.48
N SER A 359 33.20 -0.84 -7.00
CA SER A 359 32.36 -1.79 -7.74
C SER A 359 31.23 -1.07 -8.47
N LEU A 360 30.98 -1.43 -9.73
CA LEU A 360 29.91 -0.86 -10.54
C LEU A 360 28.77 -1.87 -10.62
N ARG A 361 27.61 -1.52 -10.08
CA ARG A 361 26.40 -2.37 -10.10
C ARG A 361 25.33 -1.78 -11.03
N PRO A 362 24.58 -2.61 -11.77
CA PRO A 362 23.42 -2.18 -12.51
C PRO A 362 22.24 -1.96 -11.57
N ALA A 363 21.43 -0.96 -11.85
CA ALA A 363 20.19 -0.71 -11.14
C ALA A 363 19.08 -0.41 -12.15
N TRP A 364 17.91 -1.01 -11.92
CA TRP A 364 16.69 -0.62 -12.62
C TRP A 364 15.93 0.37 -11.75
N ILE A 365 15.44 1.43 -12.39
CA ILE A 365 14.66 2.48 -11.77
C ILE A 365 13.27 2.40 -12.37
N GLY A 366 12.26 2.47 -11.50
CA GLY A 366 10.89 2.02 -11.74
C GLY A 366 10.15 2.62 -12.95
N GLY A 367 8.89 2.20 -13.09
CA GLY A 367 8.07 2.47 -14.27
C GLY A 367 7.40 3.84 -14.21
N TYR A 368 7.92 4.80 -14.98
CA TYR A 368 7.31 6.11 -15.15
C TYR A 368 6.22 6.06 -16.23
N PRO A 369 4.95 6.35 -15.92
CA PRO A 369 3.90 6.35 -16.92
C PRO A 369 4.13 7.47 -17.94
N LEU A 370 3.92 7.15 -19.21
CA LEU A 370 3.92 8.11 -20.30
C LEU A 370 2.48 8.47 -20.64
N HIS A 371 2.02 9.61 -20.13
CA HIS A 371 0.78 10.24 -20.57
C HIS A 371 1.08 11.29 -21.65
N GLU A 372 0.10 11.64 -22.50
CA GLU A 372 0.27 12.55 -23.65
C GLU A 372 0.92 13.90 -23.26
N GLY A 373 2.26 13.96 -23.29
CA GLY A 373 3.04 15.18 -23.13
C GLY A 373 3.60 15.47 -21.73
N ASP A 374 3.28 14.69 -20.70
CA ASP A 374 3.69 14.97 -19.32
C ASP A 374 4.73 13.97 -18.77
N ASP A 375 5.96 14.46 -18.56
CA ASP A 375 7.02 13.78 -17.81
C ASP A 375 6.80 13.96 -16.29
N LEU A 376 5.77 13.30 -15.74
CA LEU A 376 5.46 13.36 -14.31
C LEU A 376 6.53 12.63 -13.46
N PRO A 377 6.76 13.05 -12.19
CA PRO A 377 7.70 12.39 -11.28
C PRO A 377 7.16 11.08 -10.71
N PHE A 378 5.88 10.77 -10.94
CA PHE A 378 5.26 9.57 -10.40
C PHE A 378 5.92 8.32 -10.99
N CYS A 379 6.48 7.50 -10.11
CA CYS A 379 7.19 6.27 -10.44
C CYS A 379 6.47 5.10 -9.76
N ARG A 380 6.17 4.03 -10.51
CA ARG A 380 5.77 2.76 -9.91
C ARG A 380 6.99 2.16 -9.22
N GLU A 381 6.89 1.85 -7.93
CA GLU A 381 8.03 1.35 -7.15
C GLU A 381 8.43 -0.06 -7.61
N GLU A 382 9.41 -0.09 -8.50
CA GLU A 382 10.10 -1.29 -9.00
C GLU A 382 11.61 -1.05 -9.05
N THR A 383 12.09 -0.05 -8.30
CA THR A 383 13.51 0.29 -8.27
C THR A 383 14.26 -0.79 -7.51
N HIS A 384 15.37 -1.28 -8.07
CA HIS A 384 16.21 -2.25 -7.40
C HIS A 384 17.64 -2.19 -7.93
N ILE A 385 18.60 -2.42 -7.03
CA ILE A 385 20.03 -2.53 -7.35
C ILE A 385 20.36 -4.02 -7.46
N LEU A 386 20.91 -4.43 -8.59
CA LEU A 386 21.29 -5.82 -8.83
C LEU A 386 22.60 -6.13 -8.09
N GLU A 387 22.68 -7.33 -7.49
CA GLU A 387 23.89 -7.78 -6.78
C GLU A 387 25.05 -8.10 -7.73
N GLU A 388 24.77 -8.41 -8.99
CA GLU A 388 25.79 -8.75 -9.97
C GLU A 388 26.54 -7.52 -10.50
N ASP A 389 27.81 -7.71 -10.89
CA ASP A 389 28.60 -6.65 -11.51
C ASP A 389 28.00 -6.17 -12.83
N TYR A 390 28.17 -4.88 -13.11
CA TYR A 390 27.75 -4.28 -14.37
C TYR A 390 28.47 -4.94 -15.56
N ARG A 391 27.69 -5.37 -16.56
CA ARG A 391 28.19 -6.03 -17.78
C ARG A 391 28.06 -5.07 -18.97
N SER A 392 27.09 -5.31 -19.85
CA SER A 392 26.70 -4.39 -20.92
C SER A 392 25.24 -4.02 -20.77
N ALA A 393 24.89 -2.79 -21.15
CA ALA A 393 23.51 -2.31 -21.13
C ALA A 393 22.58 -3.23 -21.94
N GLU A 394 23.00 -3.64 -23.14
CA GLU A 394 22.25 -4.56 -24.01
C GLU A 394 21.87 -5.87 -23.31
N LYS A 395 22.79 -6.46 -22.52
CA LYS A 395 22.51 -7.73 -21.82
C LYS A 395 21.49 -7.53 -20.70
N HIS A 396 21.66 -6.48 -19.90
CA HIS A 396 20.75 -6.11 -18.82
C HIS A 396 19.35 -5.79 -19.34
N VAL A 397 19.26 -4.98 -20.40
CA VAL A 397 17.99 -4.66 -21.09
C VAL A 397 17.31 -5.93 -21.58
N LYS A 398 18.05 -6.86 -22.19
CA LYS A 398 17.48 -8.11 -22.67
C LYS A 398 16.94 -8.98 -21.54
N GLU A 399 17.70 -9.15 -20.46
CA GLU A 399 17.29 -9.97 -19.31
C GLU A 399 16.08 -9.35 -18.60
N PHE A 400 16.04 -8.03 -18.45
CA PHE A 400 14.90 -7.29 -17.93
C PHE A 400 13.65 -7.50 -18.80
N LEU A 401 13.74 -7.24 -20.11
CA LEU A 401 12.61 -7.41 -21.04
C LEU A 401 12.09 -8.86 -21.08
N ASP A 402 12.98 -9.85 -21.06
CA ASP A 402 12.59 -11.26 -21.02
C ASP A 402 11.94 -11.64 -19.67
N GLY A 403 12.39 -11.05 -18.56
CA GLY A 403 11.79 -11.20 -17.23
C GLY A 403 10.40 -10.58 -17.16
N THR A 404 10.27 -9.31 -17.56
CA THR A 404 8.99 -8.59 -17.58
C THR A 404 7.98 -9.27 -18.51
N ARG A 405 8.40 -9.74 -19.69
CA ARG A 405 7.51 -10.50 -20.59
C ARG A 405 6.96 -11.76 -19.91
N LYS A 406 7.79 -12.53 -19.22
CA LYS A 406 7.34 -13.74 -18.50
C LYS A 406 6.39 -13.41 -17.37
N MET A 407 6.64 -12.33 -16.64
CA MET A 407 5.77 -11.87 -15.55
C MET A 407 4.41 -11.41 -16.09
N LEU A 408 4.39 -10.59 -17.15
CA LEU A 408 3.16 -10.19 -17.82
C LEU A 408 2.40 -11.38 -18.40
N GLU A 409 3.09 -12.34 -19.01
CA GLU A 409 2.47 -13.60 -19.48
C GLU A 409 1.92 -14.43 -18.32
N TYR A 410 2.59 -14.45 -17.16
CA TYR A 410 2.13 -15.15 -15.98
C TYR A 410 0.87 -14.50 -15.39
N GLU A 411 0.89 -13.19 -15.13
CA GLU A 411 -0.26 -12.45 -14.59
C GLU A 411 -1.45 -12.48 -15.57
N ALA A 412 -1.21 -12.33 -16.87
CA ALA A 412 -2.27 -12.45 -17.87
C ALA A 412 -2.97 -13.81 -17.86
N ASN A 413 -2.26 -14.88 -17.48
CA ASN A 413 -2.78 -16.25 -17.42
C ASN A 413 -3.15 -16.72 -16.01
N LYS A 414 -2.84 -15.94 -14.97
CA LYS A 414 -3.18 -16.24 -13.58
C LYS A 414 -4.69 -16.27 -13.43
N VAL A 415 -5.19 -17.29 -12.75
CA VAL A 415 -6.63 -17.49 -12.58
C VAL A 415 -7.05 -16.88 -11.24
N HIS A 416 -7.74 -15.74 -11.29
CA HIS A 416 -8.23 -15.03 -10.10
C HIS A 416 -9.55 -15.60 -9.60
N TYR A 417 -10.33 -16.23 -10.48
CA TYR A 417 -11.60 -16.86 -10.12
C TYR A 417 -11.79 -18.17 -10.85
N VAL A 418 -12.25 -19.19 -10.13
CA VAL A 418 -12.77 -20.43 -10.71
C VAL A 418 -14.11 -20.76 -10.06
N SER A 419 -15.13 -20.96 -10.88
CA SER A 419 -16.43 -21.40 -10.41
C SER A 419 -16.36 -22.73 -9.65
N LYS A 420 -16.86 -22.75 -8.41
CA LYS A 420 -17.20 -23.98 -7.67
C LYS A 420 -18.73 -24.12 -7.64
N PRO A 421 -19.37 -24.81 -8.60
CA PRO A 421 -20.83 -24.92 -8.64
C PRO A 421 -21.40 -25.48 -7.33
N ARG A 422 -22.22 -24.69 -6.61
CA ARG A 422 -22.85 -25.10 -5.34
C ARG A 422 -23.91 -26.17 -5.62
N VAL A 423 -23.63 -27.41 -5.23
CA VAL A 423 -24.65 -28.47 -5.16
C VAL A 423 -25.27 -28.43 -3.77
N SER A 424 -26.58 -28.19 -3.70
CA SER A 424 -27.30 -28.21 -2.42
C SER A 424 -27.12 -29.56 -1.72
N ARG A 425 -26.63 -29.54 -0.47
CA ARG A 425 -26.42 -30.75 0.35
C ARG A 425 -27.73 -31.53 0.58
N TRP A 426 -28.88 -30.85 0.49
CA TRP A 426 -30.21 -31.46 0.62
C TRP A 426 -30.49 -32.54 -0.44
N TYR A 427 -29.85 -32.44 -1.60
CA TYR A 427 -29.97 -33.46 -2.64
C TYR A 427 -29.51 -34.85 -2.17
N TYR A 428 -28.48 -34.91 -1.32
CA TYR A 428 -27.99 -36.20 -0.81
C TYR A 428 -28.98 -36.86 0.17
N ILE A 429 -29.91 -36.11 0.75
CA ILE A 429 -30.98 -36.65 1.62
C ILE A 429 -32.00 -37.46 0.79
N LEU A 430 -32.12 -37.19 -0.52
CA LEU A 430 -33.03 -37.95 -1.39
C LEU A 430 -32.62 -39.41 -1.58
N TYR A 431 -31.33 -39.74 -1.45
CA TYR A 431 -30.82 -41.12 -1.57
C TYR A 431 -31.29 -42.06 -0.45
N PRO A 432 -31.12 -41.73 0.85
CA PRO A 432 -31.65 -42.57 1.92
C PRO A 432 -33.18 -42.63 1.93
N VAL A 433 -33.88 -41.55 1.55
CA VAL A 433 -35.35 -41.58 1.38
C VAL A 433 -35.75 -42.54 0.26
N LEU A 434 -35.06 -42.49 -0.88
CA LEU A 434 -35.27 -43.42 -1.99
C LEU A 434 -34.98 -44.87 -1.57
N ALA A 435 -33.88 -45.12 -0.86
CA ALA A 435 -33.51 -46.46 -0.38
C ALA A 435 -34.57 -47.02 0.58
N TYR A 436 -35.07 -46.21 1.51
CA TYR A 436 -36.14 -46.58 2.43
C TYR A 436 -37.46 -46.90 1.68
N ARG A 437 -37.80 -46.10 0.67
CA ARG A 437 -39.00 -46.33 -0.15
C ARG A 437 -38.89 -47.59 -1.01
N ILE A 438 -37.72 -47.87 -1.57
CA ILE A 438 -37.44 -49.12 -2.28
C ILE A 438 -37.63 -50.32 -1.35
N PHE A 439 -37.14 -50.25 -0.10
CA PHE A 439 -37.34 -51.29 0.91
C PHE A 439 -38.83 -51.51 1.27
N GLN A 440 -39.60 -50.42 1.43
CA GLN A 440 -41.04 -50.50 1.67
C GLN A 440 -41.81 -51.10 0.48
N ALA A 441 -41.49 -50.70 -0.74
CA ALA A 441 -42.13 -51.21 -1.94
C ALA A 441 -41.83 -52.70 -2.17
N ALA A 442 -40.59 -53.13 -1.91
CA ALA A 442 -40.19 -54.53 -2.01
C ALA A 442 -40.83 -55.43 -0.94
N SER A 443 -41.02 -54.91 0.27
CA SER A 443 -41.59 -55.68 1.39
C SER A 443 -43.12 -55.75 1.38
N SER A 444 -43.81 -54.70 0.92
CA SER A 444 -45.28 -54.64 0.86
C SER A 444 -45.88 -55.25 -0.40
N GLN A 445 -45.14 -55.27 -1.52
CA GLN A 445 -45.63 -55.62 -2.87
C GLN A 445 -46.90 -54.85 -3.31
N ASP A 446 -47.20 -53.72 -2.67
CA ASP A 446 -48.35 -52.90 -2.98
C ASP A 446 -48.09 -52.10 -4.28
N PRO A 447 -48.95 -52.25 -5.31
CA PRO A 447 -48.82 -51.52 -6.58
C PRO A 447 -48.71 -50.01 -6.43
N VAL A 448 -49.36 -49.42 -5.41
CA VAL A 448 -49.34 -47.98 -5.14
C VAL A 448 -47.95 -47.55 -4.67
N TYR A 449 -47.36 -48.31 -3.74
CA TYR A 449 -46.00 -48.04 -3.24
C TYR A 449 -44.94 -48.23 -4.32
N ILE A 450 -45.11 -49.22 -5.20
CA ILE A 450 -44.23 -49.44 -6.36
C ILE A 450 -44.31 -48.26 -7.34
N GLY A 451 -45.52 -47.77 -7.63
CA GLY A 451 -45.74 -46.61 -8.51
C GLY A 451 -45.09 -45.33 -7.97
N LEU A 452 -45.31 -45.01 -6.69
CA LEU A 452 -44.72 -43.83 -6.04
C LEU A 452 -43.19 -43.91 -5.96
N THR A 453 -42.65 -45.09 -5.68
CA THR A 453 -41.20 -45.31 -5.62
C THR A 453 -40.55 -45.15 -7.00
N SER A 454 -41.19 -45.63 -8.05
CA SER A 454 -40.71 -45.46 -9.44
C SER A 454 -40.67 -43.99 -9.85
N LEU A 455 -41.67 -43.20 -9.43
CA LEU A 455 -41.73 -41.76 -9.70
C LEU A 455 -40.63 -41.00 -8.95
N LEU A 456 -40.39 -41.35 -7.68
CA LEU A 456 -39.27 -40.81 -6.89
C LEU A 456 -37.91 -41.18 -7.50
N PHE A 457 -37.74 -42.43 -7.96
CA PHE A 457 -36.53 -42.89 -8.62
C PHE A 457 -36.21 -42.04 -9.86
N ILE A 458 -37.19 -41.85 -10.76
CA ILE A 458 -37.05 -41.01 -11.95
C ILE A 458 -36.64 -39.58 -11.57
N LEU A 459 -37.24 -39.02 -10.51
CA LEU A 459 -36.92 -37.69 -10.03
C LEU A 459 -35.49 -37.58 -9.49
N VAL A 460 -35.03 -38.55 -8.70
CA VAL A 460 -33.65 -38.59 -8.15
C VAL A 460 -32.61 -38.81 -9.25
N THR A 461 -32.87 -39.71 -10.21
CA THR A 461 -31.96 -39.95 -11.33
C THR A 461 -31.93 -38.75 -12.29
N GLY A 462 -33.07 -38.14 -12.58
CA GLY A 462 -33.16 -36.94 -13.42
C GLY A 462 -32.39 -35.76 -12.83
N THR A 463 -32.54 -35.53 -11.53
CA THR A 463 -31.78 -34.50 -10.79
C THR A 463 -30.29 -34.84 -10.70
N HIS A 464 -29.91 -36.13 -10.55
CA HIS A 464 -28.51 -36.55 -10.61
C HIS A 464 -27.85 -36.21 -11.96
N LEU A 465 -28.52 -36.57 -13.06
CA LEU A 465 -28.04 -36.33 -14.41
C LEU A 465 -27.95 -34.83 -14.72
N TYR A 466 -28.88 -34.03 -14.19
CA TYR A 466 -28.83 -32.57 -14.27
C TYR A 466 -27.61 -32.01 -13.53
N GLN A 467 -27.37 -32.42 -12.29
CA GLN A 467 -26.20 -31.98 -11.51
C GLN A 467 -24.87 -32.46 -12.11
N TRP A 468 -24.82 -33.66 -12.67
CA TRP A 468 -23.64 -34.18 -13.35
C TRP A 468 -23.30 -33.35 -14.60
N LYS A 469 -24.31 -32.92 -15.37
CA LYS A 469 -24.11 -31.97 -16.47
C LYS A 469 -23.61 -30.62 -15.97
N PHE A 470 -24.15 -30.16 -14.85
CA PHE A 470 -23.82 -28.86 -14.25
C PHE A 470 -22.37 -28.79 -13.75
N ARG A 471 -21.85 -29.88 -13.15
CA ARG A 471 -20.44 -29.97 -12.73
C ARG A 471 -19.42 -29.89 -13.86
N ARG A 472 -19.84 -29.95 -15.12
CA ARG A 472 -18.97 -29.81 -16.30
C ARG A 472 -18.97 -28.38 -16.87
N GLN A 473 -19.70 -27.46 -16.25
CA GLN A 473 -19.64 -26.04 -16.55
C GLN A 473 -18.57 -25.41 -15.68
N LYS A 474 -17.73 -24.55 -16.28
CA LYS A 474 -16.66 -23.84 -15.59
C LYS A 474 -16.61 -22.41 -16.07
N VAL A 475 -16.68 -21.45 -15.15
CA VAL A 475 -16.39 -20.04 -15.41
C VAL A 475 -15.06 -19.73 -14.75
N GLU A 476 -14.16 -19.09 -15.48
CA GLU A 476 -12.85 -18.68 -15.00
C GLU A 476 -12.63 -17.21 -15.34
N LEU A 477 -12.09 -16.46 -14.39
CA LEU A 477 -11.60 -15.11 -14.64
C LEU A 477 -10.08 -15.14 -14.51
N THR A 478 -9.41 -14.74 -15.58
CA THR A 478 -7.95 -14.58 -15.64
C THR A 478 -7.62 -13.09 -15.70
N GLY A 479 -6.35 -12.71 -15.50
CA GLY A 479 -5.94 -11.30 -15.52
C GLY A 479 -6.34 -10.54 -16.79
N THR A 480 -6.54 -11.24 -17.91
CA THR A 480 -6.90 -10.60 -19.20
C THR A 480 -8.23 -11.05 -19.80
N GLU A 481 -8.78 -12.19 -19.38
CA GLU A 481 -9.94 -12.79 -20.03
C GLU A 481 -10.94 -13.40 -19.03
N LEU A 482 -12.22 -13.26 -19.36
CA LEU A 482 -13.31 -14.06 -18.82
C LEU A 482 -13.55 -15.28 -19.72
N ARG A 483 -13.49 -16.48 -19.15
CA ARG A 483 -13.62 -17.77 -19.86
C ARG A 483 -14.81 -18.56 -19.36
N TYR A 484 -15.62 -19.10 -20.26
CA TYR A 484 -16.70 -20.03 -19.95
C TYR A 484 -16.55 -21.33 -20.74
N THR A 485 -16.55 -22.45 -20.03
CA THR A 485 -16.50 -23.79 -20.62
C THR A 485 -17.82 -24.51 -20.43
N GLU A 486 -18.45 -24.92 -21.53
CA GLU A 486 -19.63 -25.77 -21.53
C GLU A 486 -19.47 -26.94 -22.52
N ARG A 487 -19.55 -28.18 -22.01
CA ARG A 487 -19.55 -29.40 -22.84
C ARG A 487 -18.37 -29.51 -23.82
N GLY A 488 -17.19 -29.03 -23.41
CA GLY A 488 -15.98 -29.01 -24.24
C GLY A 488 -15.93 -27.88 -25.27
N ARG A 489 -16.90 -26.95 -25.25
CA ARG A 489 -16.80 -25.66 -25.95
C ARG A 489 -16.25 -24.63 -24.97
N HIS A 490 -15.27 -23.86 -25.42
CA HIS A 490 -14.65 -22.78 -24.68
C HIS A 490 -15.05 -21.46 -25.32
N TYR A 491 -15.56 -20.55 -24.50
CA TYR A 491 -15.86 -19.17 -24.85
C TYR A 491 -14.91 -18.29 -24.05
N ALA A 492 -14.32 -17.28 -24.67
CA ALA A 492 -13.44 -16.33 -24.00
C ALA A 492 -13.76 -14.91 -24.50
N VAL A 493 -13.71 -13.94 -23.61
CA VAL A 493 -13.81 -12.51 -23.92
C VAL A 493 -12.73 -11.78 -23.12
N LYS A 494 -12.03 -10.82 -23.74
CA LYS A 494 -11.05 -10.01 -23.03
C LYS A 494 -11.75 -9.03 -22.10
N LEU A 495 -11.19 -8.80 -20.92
CA LEU A 495 -11.81 -7.92 -19.91
C LEU A 495 -11.99 -6.49 -20.44
N ASN A 496 -11.00 -5.95 -21.17
CA ASN A 496 -11.07 -4.62 -21.79
C ASN A 496 -12.08 -4.48 -22.95
N GLU A 497 -12.66 -5.59 -23.43
CA GLU A 497 -13.71 -5.58 -24.45
C GLU A 497 -15.12 -5.60 -23.82
N ILE A 498 -15.22 -5.90 -22.52
CA ILE A 498 -16.50 -5.99 -21.80
C ILE A 498 -17.02 -4.57 -21.54
N GLY A 499 -18.24 -4.29 -21.98
CA GLY A 499 -18.95 -3.06 -21.67
C GLY A 499 -19.91 -3.21 -20.48
N GLU A 500 -20.57 -4.36 -20.35
CA GLU A 500 -21.60 -4.57 -19.33
C GLU A 500 -21.75 -6.06 -18.96
N ILE A 501 -22.00 -6.33 -17.68
CA ILE A 501 -22.33 -7.65 -17.12
C ILE A 501 -23.67 -7.53 -16.36
N THR A 502 -24.71 -8.23 -16.82
CA THR A 502 -26.06 -8.16 -16.26
C THR A 502 -26.68 -9.53 -15.99
N ILE A 503 -27.74 -9.55 -15.17
CA ILE A 503 -28.52 -10.75 -14.87
C ILE A 503 -29.83 -10.74 -15.66
N GLU A 504 -29.94 -11.63 -16.64
CA GLU A 504 -31.15 -11.76 -17.46
C GLU A 504 -32.01 -12.96 -17.06
N ARG A 505 -33.34 -12.83 -17.18
CA ARG A 505 -34.24 -13.99 -17.17
C ARG A 505 -34.21 -14.68 -18.54
N ALA A 506 -34.10 -16.00 -18.55
CA ALA A 506 -34.17 -16.77 -19.78
C ALA A 506 -35.51 -16.54 -20.51
N GLY A 507 -35.45 -16.20 -21.80
CA GLY A 507 -36.63 -15.90 -22.60
C GLY A 507 -37.58 -17.09 -22.82
N ILE A 508 -38.82 -16.76 -23.23
CA ILE A 508 -39.98 -17.67 -23.43
C ILE A 508 -39.74 -18.79 -24.48
N GLY A 509 -38.67 -18.70 -25.29
CA GLY A 509 -38.28 -19.73 -26.26
C GLY A 509 -37.35 -20.85 -25.74
N SER A 510 -37.03 -20.85 -24.45
CA SER A 510 -36.16 -21.86 -23.83
C SER A 510 -36.96 -23.09 -23.33
N ARG A 511 -36.28 -24.23 -23.09
CA ARG A 511 -36.93 -25.48 -22.64
C ARG A 511 -37.73 -25.23 -21.35
N LEU A 512 -38.78 -26.02 -21.10
CA LEU A 512 -39.74 -25.84 -19.99
C LEU A 512 -39.11 -25.70 -18.59
N PHE A 513 -37.89 -26.20 -18.39
CA PHE A 513 -37.11 -26.07 -17.15
C PHE A 513 -36.08 -24.92 -17.15
N ASP A 514 -35.76 -24.34 -18.31
CA ASP A 514 -34.85 -23.20 -18.46
C ASP A 514 -35.58 -21.85 -18.41
N ALA A 515 -36.89 -21.81 -18.69
CA ALA A 515 -37.70 -20.58 -18.78
C ALA A 515 -37.79 -19.76 -17.47
N PHE A 516 -37.37 -20.33 -16.34
CA PHE A 516 -37.31 -19.65 -15.03
C PHE A 516 -35.87 -19.46 -14.52
N SER A 517 -34.86 -19.79 -15.32
CA SER A 517 -33.45 -19.65 -14.93
C SER A 517 -32.93 -18.22 -15.17
N LYS A 518 -32.25 -17.65 -14.17
CA LYS A 518 -31.45 -16.44 -14.32
C LYS A 518 -30.10 -16.80 -14.99
N LYS A 519 -29.61 -15.95 -15.87
CA LYS A 519 -28.32 -16.10 -16.55
C LYS A 519 -27.52 -14.81 -16.41
N VAL A 520 -26.21 -14.95 -16.29
CA VAL A 520 -25.28 -13.83 -16.45
C VAL A 520 -25.08 -13.63 -17.94
N ALA A 521 -25.28 -12.40 -18.41
CA ALA A 521 -25.04 -11.98 -19.79
C ALA A 521 -23.91 -10.95 -19.80
N VAL A 522 -22.92 -11.18 -20.64
CA VAL A 522 -21.76 -10.31 -20.84
C VAL A 522 -21.90 -9.66 -22.20
N TYR A 523 -21.82 -8.35 -22.23
CA TYR A 523 -21.95 -7.49 -23.40
C TYR A 523 -20.61 -6.85 -23.71
N ASP A 524 -20.26 -6.76 -24.99
CA ASP A 524 -19.13 -5.96 -25.43
C ASP A 524 -19.42 -4.45 -25.32
N LYS A 525 -18.41 -3.61 -25.50
CA LYS A 525 -18.56 -2.14 -25.55
C LYS A 525 -19.53 -1.63 -26.63
N LYS A 526 -19.95 -2.49 -27.58
CA LYS A 526 -20.94 -2.17 -28.63
C LYS A 526 -22.36 -2.63 -28.27
N GLY A 527 -22.58 -3.19 -27.07
CA GLY A 527 -23.87 -3.69 -26.60
C GLY A 527 -24.28 -5.03 -27.22
N THR A 528 -23.34 -5.79 -27.79
CA THR A 528 -23.60 -7.13 -28.34
C THR A 528 -23.30 -8.19 -27.28
N ALA A 529 -24.25 -9.11 -27.06
CA ALA A 529 -24.03 -10.21 -26.12
C ALA A 529 -22.94 -11.17 -26.64
N VAL A 530 -21.80 -11.19 -25.97
CA VAL A 530 -20.61 -11.99 -26.33
C VAL A 530 -20.51 -13.28 -25.53
N MET A 531 -21.07 -13.32 -24.32
CA MET A 531 -21.09 -14.53 -23.49
C MET A 531 -22.36 -14.59 -22.64
N LYS A 532 -22.95 -15.78 -22.48
CA LYS A 532 -24.04 -16.04 -21.54
C LYS A 532 -23.82 -17.35 -20.81
N PHE A 533 -23.91 -17.33 -19.49
CA PHE A 533 -23.82 -18.54 -18.66
C PHE A 533 -24.87 -18.54 -17.54
N PRO A 534 -25.27 -19.72 -17.02
CA PRO A 534 -26.26 -19.82 -15.95
C PRO A 534 -25.79 -19.10 -14.67
N LEU A 535 -26.67 -18.36 -13.99
CA LEU A 535 -26.32 -17.62 -12.77
C LEU A 535 -25.77 -18.55 -11.67
N ASN A 536 -26.34 -19.74 -11.54
CA ASN A 536 -25.89 -20.73 -10.56
C ASN A 536 -24.48 -21.26 -10.86
N ALA A 537 -23.94 -21.07 -12.08
CA ALA A 537 -22.62 -21.53 -12.45
C ALA A 537 -21.51 -20.75 -11.73
N VAL A 538 -21.83 -19.61 -11.10
CA VAL A 538 -20.89 -18.79 -10.33
C VAL A 538 -21.47 -18.53 -8.93
N ASN A 539 -20.59 -18.29 -7.95
CA ASN A 539 -20.97 -17.45 -6.83
C ASN A 539 -20.91 -16.00 -7.34
N TYR A 540 -22.08 -15.37 -7.52
CA TYR A 540 -22.18 -14.11 -8.22
C TYR A 540 -21.52 -12.96 -7.46
N GLU A 541 -21.64 -12.94 -6.13
CA GLU A 541 -20.99 -11.94 -5.27
C GLU A 541 -19.47 -11.99 -5.42
N ASP A 542 -18.86 -13.17 -5.20
CA ASP A 542 -17.41 -13.37 -5.40
C ASP A 542 -16.98 -13.06 -6.85
N PHE A 543 -17.82 -13.44 -7.83
CA PHE A 543 -17.52 -13.23 -9.24
C PHE A 543 -17.50 -11.74 -9.60
N VAL A 544 -18.48 -10.96 -9.13
CA VAL A 544 -18.54 -9.51 -9.36
C VAL A 544 -17.39 -8.82 -8.67
N PHE A 545 -17.11 -9.15 -7.41
CA PHE A 545 -15.98 -8.58 -6.67
C PHE A 545 -14.66 -8.78 -7.43
N VAL A 546 -14.36 -10.02 -7.84
CA VAL A 546 -13.14 -10.32 -8.60
C VAL A 546 -13.14 -9.67 -9.98
N ALA A 547 -14.29 -9.54 -10.65
CA ALA A 547 -14.39 -8.88 -11.94
C ALA A 547 -14.18 -7.35 -11.84
N GLU A 548 -14.70 -6.71 -10.78
CA GLU A 548 -14.47 -5.29 -10.49
C GLU A 548 -12.99 -5.03 -10.23
N THR A 549 -12.37 -5.80 -9.32
CA THR A 549 -10.94 -5.67 -9.02
C THR A 549 -10.07 -5.91 -10.26
N ALA A 550 -10.38 -6.91 -11.07
CA ALA A 550 -9.62 -7.22 -12.29
C ALA A 550 -9.86 -6.23 -13.44
N THR A 551 -10.74 -5.24 -13.28
CA THR A 551 -11.00 -4.21 -14.29
C THR A 551 -10.83 -2.79 -13.77
N GLU A 552 -10.42 -2.62 -12.51
CA GLU A 552 -10.27 -1.33 -11.84
C GLU A 552 -9.27 -0.41 -12.58
N HIS A 553 -8.21 -1.00 -13.13
CA HIS A 553 -7.14 -0.31 -13.84
C HIS A 553 -7.48 0.12 -15.27
N LEU A 554 -8.61 -0.33 -15.83
CA LEU A 554 -9.02 0.00 -17.19
C LEU A 554 -9.57 1.43 -17.26
N GLU A 555 -9.26 2.17 -18.34
CA GLU A 555 -9.75 3.54 -18.54
C GLU A 555 -11.29 3.59 -18.61
N GLU A 556 -11.90 2.57 -19.22
CA GLU A 556 -13.34 2.38 -19.29
C GLU A 556 -13.75 1.08 -18.59
N GLN A 557 -14.13 1.17 -17.31
CA GLN A 557 -14.58 0.04 -16.52
C GLN A 557 -15.93 -0.52 -17.02
N PRO A 558 -16.13 -1.85 -17.00
CA PRO A 558 -17.41 -2.46 -17.36
C PRO A 558 -18.49 -2.11 -16.33
N LYS A 559 -19.74 -1.93 -16.79
CA LYS A 559 -20.88 -1.77 -15.89
C LYS A 559 -21.34 -3.12 -15.37
N ILE A 560 -21.31 -3.33 -14.06
CA ILE A 560 -21.70 -4.61 -13.46
C ILE A 560 -22.97 -4.44 -12.62
N GLU A 561 -24.00 -5.23 -12.92
CA GLU A 561 -25.27 -5.22 -12.19
C GLU A 561 -25.13 -5.98 -10.86
N MET A 562 -25.32 -5.29 -9.73
CA MET A 562 -25.37 -5.92 -8.41
C MET A 562 -26.69 -6.68 -8.21
N PRO A 563 -26.66 -7.85 -7.53
CA PRO A 563 -27.90 -8.58 -7.26
C PRO A 563 -28.75 -7.82 -6.23
N GLU A 564 -30.01 -7.52 -6.57
CA GLU A 564 -31.04 -7.02 -5.63
C GLU A 564 -31.44 -8.05 -4.56
#